data_AF-A0A2N8LW67-F1
#
_entry.id   AF-A0A2N8LW67-F1
#
_cell.length_a   1.000
_cell.length_b   1.000
_cell.length_c   1.000
_cell.angle_alpha   90.00
_cell.angle_beta   90.00
_cell.angle_gamma   90.00
#
_symmetry.space_group_name_H-M   'P 1'
#
loop_
_entity.id
_entity.type
_entity.pdbx_description
1 polymer ?
#
loop_
_entity_poly.entity_id
_entity_poly.type
_entity_poly.pdbx_seq_one_letter_code
_entity_poly.pdbx_strand_id
1 'polypeptide(L)'
;TVCRFRLMDYLELVDSTGRVVRDDKRGAISALAAGALDRLGIDEGEWLAHMKPRKQRQPVAVGSVLRLKAYAQLTGRKWVVGQGVATGSACPA
;
A
#
# COMPACT_ATOMS: atom_id res chain seq x y z
N THR A 1 12.39 -22.86 15.49
CA THR A 1 13.04 -22.03 16.52
C THR A 1 12.34 -20.69 16.54
N VAL A 2 11.68 -20.33 17.63
CA VAL A 2 10.99 -19.02 17.75
C VAL A 2 12.06 -17.94 17.85
N CYS A 3 12.10 -17.00 16.91
CA CYS A 3 13.02 -15.87 16.98
C CYS A 3 12.71 -15.06 18.25
N ARG A 4 13.68 -14.96 19.16
CA ARG A 4 13.51 -14.22 20.43
C ARG A 4 13.60 -12.73 20.16
N PHE A 5 12.47 -12.15 19.76
CA PHE A 5 12.34 -10.73 19.44
C PHE A 5 11.71 -9.98 20.61
N ARG A 6 12.35 -8.90 21.08
CA ARG A 6 11.82 -8.10 22.19
C ARG A 6 10.88 -7.02 21.63
N LEU A 7 9.81 -6.71 22.35
CA LEU A 7 8.88 -5.64 21.98
C LEU A 7 9.59 -4.29 21.76
N MET A 8 10.62 -3.99 22.55
CA MET A 8 11.39 -2.75 22.38
C MET A 8 12.14 -2.70 21.05
N ASP A 9 12.71 -3.82 20.61
CA ASP A 9 13.40 -3.91 19.32
C ASP A 9 12.41 -3.69 18.15
N TYR A 10 11.15 -4.16 18.31
CA TYR A 10 10.07 -3.88 17.35
C TYR A 10 9.72 -2.39 17.27
N LEU A 11 9.47 -1.77 18.43
CA LEU A 11 9.03 -0.37 18.48
C LEU A 11 10.10 0.57 17.92
N GLU A 12 11.37 0.30 18.22
CA GLU A 12 12.48 1.08 17.68
C GLU A 12 12.63 0.90 16.15
N LEU A 13 12.45 -0.32 15.65
CA LEU A 13 12.43 -0.60 14.21
C LEU A 13 11.30 0.18 13.51
N VAL A 14 10.09 0.15 14.08
CA VAL A 14 8.92 0.85 13.51
C VAL A 14 9.11 2.37 13.55
N ASP A 15 9.59 2.94 14.66
CA ASP A 15 9.86 4.39 14.77
C ASP A 15 10.94 4.83 13.78
N SER A 16 12.05 4.09 13.69
CA SER A 16 13.13 4.37 12.74
C SER A 16 12.66 4.27 11.29
N THR A 17 11.84 3.26 10.97
CA THR A 17 11.25 3.08 9.64
C THR A 17 10.34 4.27 9.29
N GLY A 18 9.48 4.70 10.22
CA GLY A 18 8.59 5.84 10.01
C GLY A 18 9.32 7.15 9.72
N ARG A 19 10.49 7.36 10.35
CA ARG A 19 11.35 8.53 10.09
C ARG A 19 12.01 8.49 8.70
N VAL A 20 12.38 7.30 8.22
CA VAL A 20 13.04 7.10 6.92
C VAL A 20 12.05 7.19 5.76
N VAL A 21 10.82 6.68 5.95
CA VAL A 21 9.78 6.65 4.92
C VAL A 21 9.16 8.03 4.66
N ARG A 22 9.30 8.98 5.59
CA ARG A 22 8.68 10.31 5.49
C ARG A 22 9.50 11.20 4.55
N ASP A 23 8.89 11.62 3.43
CA ASP A 23 9.58 12.38 2.37
C ASP A 23 10.17 13.73 2.83
N ASP A 24 9.65 14.31 3.93
CA ASP A 24 10.12 15.58 4.48
C ASP A 24 11.35 15.46 5.40
N LYS A 25 11.80 14.23 5.70
CA LYS A 25 13.02 13.96 6.48
C LYS A 25 13.81 12.80 5.88
N ARG A 26 15.03 13.09 5.40
CA ARG A 26 16.01 12.04 5.08
C ARG A 26 16.53 11.43 6.39
N GLY A 27 15.82 10.42 6.89
CA GLY A 27 16.29 9.58 7.99
C GLY A 27 17.13 8.39 7.50
N ALA A 28 17.96 7.83 8.37
CA ALA A 28 18.54 6.49 8.23
C ALA A 28 17.92 5.58 9.30
N ILE A 29 17.85 4.27 9.06
CA ILE A 29 17.48 3.31 10.11
C ILE A 29 18.58 3.34 11.17
N SER A 30 18.22 3.42 12.46
CA SER A 30 19.21 3.41 13.54
C SER A 30 20.00 2.09 13.52
N ALA A 31 21.26 2.10 13.93
CA ALA A 31 22.08 0.88 13.97
C ALA A 31 21.44 -0.24 14.82
N LEU A 32 20.66 0.15 15.85
CA LEU A 32 19.95 -0.79 16.71
C LEU A 32 18.72 -1.38 16.01
N ALA A 33 17.96 -0.58 15.25
CA ALA A 33 16.89 -1.06 14.39
C ALA A 33 17.41 -1.94 13.23
N ALA A 34 18.57 -1.63 12.66
CA ALA A 34 19.23 -2.49 11.66
C ALA A 34 19.59 -3.87 12.26
N GLY A 35 20.07 -3.90 13.50
CA GLY A 35 20.31 -5.16 14.23
C GLY A 35 19.03 -5.97 14.49
N ALA A 36 17.86 -5.33 14.55
CA ALA A 36 16.59 -6.02 14.66
C ALA A 36 16.21 -6.75 13.35
N LEU A 37 16.47 -6.13 12.20
CA LEU A 37 16.26 -6.71 10.87
C LEU A 37 17.19 -7.89 10.60
N ASP A 38 18.48 -7.76 10.97
CA ASP A 38 19.48 -8.82 10.84
C ASP A 38 19.08 -10.10 11.61
N ARG A 39 18.60 -9.95 12.85
CA ARG A 39 18.09 -11.07 13.67
C ARG A 39 16.85 -11.74 13.06
N LEU A 40 16.05 -10.98 12.32
CA LEU A 40 14.88 -11.49 11.61
C LEU A 40 15.25 -12.09 10.24
N GLY A 41 16.49 -11.91 9.78
CA GLY A 41 16.95 -12.32 8.45
C GLY A 41 16.30 -11.52 7.33
N ILE A 42 15.99 -10.24 7.58
CA ILE A 42 15.31 -9.36 6.63
C ILE A 42 16.30 -8.31 6.12
N ASP A 43 16.37 -8.14 4.80
CA ASP A 43 17.17 -7.06 4.19
C ASP A 43 16.56 -5.68 4.46
N GLU A 44 17.41 -4.71 4.82
CA GLU A 44 16.99 -3.35 5.13
C GLU A 44 16.34 -2.65 3.93
N GLY A 45 16.92 -2.82 2.74
CA GLY A 45 16.40 -2.23 1.50
C GLY A 45 15.04 -2.79 1.13
N GLU A 46 14.87 -4.11 1.22
CA GLU A 46 13.61 -4.81 0.98
C GLU A 46 12.53 -4.41 1.99
N TRP A 47 12.89 -4.30 3.28
CA TRP A 47 12.01 -3.82 4.34
C TRP A 47 11.51 -2.41 4.03
N LEU A 48 12.41 -1.48 3.74
CA LEU A 48 12.07 -0.09 3.41
C LEU A 48 11.21 0.02 2.14
N ALA A 49 11.50 -0.80 1.12
CA ALA A 49 10.69 -0.84 -0.10
C ALA A 49 9.24 -1.28 0.17
N HIS A 50 9.04 -2.20 1.11
CA HIS A 50 7.70 -2.65 1.53
C HIS A 50 6.97 -1.65 2.42
N MET A 51 7.71 -0.93 3.28
CA MET A 51 7.13 0.02 4.24
C MET A 51 6.82 1.39 3.64
N LYS A 52 7.35 1.70 2.45
CA LYS A 52 6.99 2.93 1.72
C LYS A 52 5.50 2.92 1.37
N PRO A 53 4.78 4.05 1.55
CA PRO A 53 3.38 4.15 1.19
C PRO A 53 3.24 3.89 -0.31
N ARG A 54 2.51 2.84 -0.66
CA ARG A 54 2.14 2.59 -2.05
C ARG A 54 1.09 3.62 -2.43
N LYS A 55 1.25 4.24 -3.61
CA LYS A 55 0.20 5.05 -4.19
C LYS A 55 -1.07 4.21 -4.25
N GLN A 56 -2.15 4.73 -3.66
CA GLN A 56 -3.45 4.08 -3.77
C GLN A 56 -3.74 3.88 -5.26
N ARG A 57 -4.20 2.68 -5.63
CA ARG A 57 -4.59 2.38 -7.01
C ARG A 57 -5.66 3.38 -7.42
N GLN A 58 -5.30 4.33 -8.28
CA GLN A 58 -6.27 5.27 -8.79
C GLN A 58 -7.17 4.57 -9.81
N PRO A 59 -8.50 4.77 -9.73
CA PRO A 59 -9.40 4.21 -10.70
C PRO A 59 -9.08 4.79 -12.07
N VAL A 60 -8.89 3.92 -13.05
CA VAL A 60 -8.54 4.33 -14.42
C VAL A 60 -9.71 5.03 -15.12
N ALA A 61 -10.94 4.69 -14.74
CA ALA A 61 -12.16 5.35 -15.19
C ALA A 61 -13.19 5.36 -14.05
N VAL A 62 -13.99 6.42 -13.98
CA VAL A 62 -15.09 6.59 -13.03
C VAL A 62 -16.29 7.11 -13.80
N GLY A 63 -17.49 6.57 -13.55
CA GLY A 63 -18.71 6.99 -14.24
C GLY A 63 -19.84 5.99 -14.07
N SER A 64 -20.91 6.16 -14.86
CA SER A 64 -22.05 5.24 -14.85
C SER A 64 -21.61 3.82 -15.23
N VAL A 65 -22.28 2.82 -14.68
CA VAL A 65 -21.96 1.40 -14.95
C VAL A 65 -22.00 1.08 -16.45
N LEU A 66 -22.94 1.68 -17.18
CA LEU A 66 -23.02 1.54 -18.64
C LEU A 66 -21.74 2.03 -19.35
N ARG A 67 -21.27 3.24 -19.00
CA ARG A 67 -20.07 3.83 -19.59
C ARG A 67 -18.80 3.09 -19.16
N LEU A 68 -18.74 2.59 -17.94
CA LEU A 68 -17.62 1.77 -17.47
C LEU A 68 -17.54 0.42 -18.19
N LYS A 69 -18.68 -0.22 -18.49
CA LYS A 69 -18.74 -1.45 -19.29
C LYS A 69 -18.28 -1.21 -20.73
N ALA A 70 -18.76 -0.14 -21.37
CA ALA A 70 -18.32 0.24 -22.71
C ALA A 70 -16.82 0.57 -22.75
N TYR A 71 -16.33 1.32 -21.76
CA TYR A 71 -14.91 1.62 -21.60
C TYR A 71 -14.06 0.36 -21.42
N ALA A 72 -14.53 -0.61 -20.63
CA ALA A 72 -13.82 -1.87 -20.44
C ALA A 72 -13.69 -2.68 -21.73
N GLN A 73 -14.77 -2.74 -22.53
CA GLN A 73 -14.75 -3.39 -23.85
C GLN A 73 -13.75 -2.71 -24.80
N LEU A 74 -13.80 -1.38 -24.91
CA LEU A 74 -12.90 -0.61 -25.79
C LEU A 74 -11.42 -0.75 -25.40
N THR A 75 -11.14 -0.92 -24.11
CA THR A 75 -9.76 -1.02 -23.59
C THR A 75 -9.29 -2.44 -23.36
N GLY A 76 -10.06 -3.45 -23.79
CA GLY A 76 -9.73 -4.88 -23.61
C GLY A 76 -9.69 -5.34 -22.15
N ARG A 77 -10.28 -4.58 -21.22
CA ARG A 77 -10.31 -4.91 -19.79
C ARG A 77 -11.41 -5.91 -19.50
N LYS A 78 -11.05 -6.97 -18.77
CA LYS A 78 -11.98 -8.07 -18.43
C LYS A 78 -12.76 -7.85 -17.14
N TRP A 79 -12.36 -6.89 -16.30
CA TRP A 79 -12.92 -6.68 -14.97
C TRP A 79 -13.16 -5.19 -14.70
N VAL A 80 -14.34 -4.89 -14.14
CA VAL A 80 -14.71 -3.55 -13.64
C VAL A 80 -15.09 -3.70 -12.17
N VAL A 81 -14.36 -3.02 -11.29
CA VAL A 81 -14.52 -3.07 -9.83
C VAL A 81 -15.51 -2.01 -9.38
N GLY A 82 -16.22 -2.23 -8.27
CA GLY A 82 -17.12 -1.22 -7.69
C GLY A 82 -18.51 -1.12 -8.34
N GLN A 83 -19.03 -2.22 -8.91
CA GLN A 83 -20.38 -2.27 -9.51
C GLN A 83 -21.52 -2.33 -8.47
N GLY A 84 -21.21 -2.22 -7.17
CA GLY A 84 -22.19 -2.31 -6.09
C GLY A 84 -23.02 -1.03 -5.94
N VAL A 85 -24.32 -1.15 -6.18
CA VAL A 85 -25.38 -0.14 -6.01
C VAL A 85 -25.30 1.05 -6.98
N ALA A 86 -25.56 0.77 -8.26
CA ALA A 86 -26.13 1.76 -9.17
C ALA A 86 -27.63 1.47 -9.38
N THR A 87 -28.39 1.28 -8.31
CA THR A 87 -29.86 1.33 -8.33
C THR A 87 -30.31 2.69 -7.83
N GLY A 88 -29.94 3.74 -8.55
CA GLY A 88 -30.68 4.99 -8.55
C GLY A 88 -31.48 5.00 -9.84
N SER A 89 -32.78 4.79 -9.74
CA SER A 89 -33.74 4.88 -10.85
C SER A 89 -33.45 6.09 -11.72
N ALA A 90 -33.39 5.88 -13.03
CA ALA A 90 -33.47 6.96 -14.00
C ALA A 90 -34.72 7.80 -13.71
N CYS A 91 -34.57 9.11 -13.48
CA CYS A 91 -35.66 10.04 -13.70
C CYS A 91 -35.87 10.13 -15.23
N PRO A 92 -37.08 9.87 -15.76
CA PRO A 92 -37.37 10.09 -17.16
C PRO A 92 -37.66 11.58 -17.43
N ALA A 93 -37.17 12.02 -18.60
CA ALA A 93 -37.43 13.26 -19.35
C ALA A 93 -37.19 14.61 -18.64
#